data_AF-A0A9E1LB03-F1
#
_entry.id   AF-A0A9E1LB03-F1
#
_cell.length_a   1.000
_cell.length_b   1.000
_cell.length_c   1.000
_cell.angle_alpha   90.00
_cell.angle_beta   90.00
_cell.angle_gamma   90.00
#
_symmetry.space_group_name_H-M   'P 1'
#
loop_
_entity.id
_entity.type
_entity.pdbx_description
1 polymer ?
#
loop_
_entity_poly.entity_id
_entity_poly.type
_entity_poly.pdbx_seq_one_letter_code
_entity_poly.pdbx_strand_id
1 'polypeptide(L)' 'GLLDISVDRNAYGRQVDSFTDQIKVSLNDNIHNVSAAFIRAPKINKVGSNVKILSYYNNEPVVVKQGHH' A
#
# COMPACT_ATOMS: atom_id res chain seq x y z
N GLY A 1 15.01 8.08 5.40
CA GLY A 1 14.05 7.02 5.08
C GLY A 1 14.58 6.25 3.91
N LEU A 2 14.69 4.92 4.01
CA LEU A 2 15.20 4.06 2.93
C LEU A 2 14.16 3.81 1.82
N LEU A 3 12.88 4.07 2.12
CA LEU A 3 11.75 3.92 1.20
C LEU A 3 11.29 5.32 0.73
N ASP A 4 11.35 5.58 -0.57
CA ASP A 4 10.96 6.85 -1.21
C ASP A 4 9.45 6.93 -1.40
N ILE A 5 8.73 6.97 -0.27
CA ILE A 5 7.29 7.17 -0.23
C ILE A 5 6.95 8.28 0.77
N SER A 6 5.89 9.04 0.49
CA SER A 6 5.28 9.93 1.48
C SER A 6 3.97 9.30 1.96
N VAL A 7 3.89 9.13 3.27
CA VAL A 7 2.77 8.49 3.94
C VAL A 7 2.14 9.51 4.86
N ASP A 8 0.83 9.67 4.78
CA ASP A 8 0.07 10.52 5.68
C ASP A 8 -0.65 9.67 6.72
N ARG A 9 -0.23 9.84 7.97
CA ARG A 9 -0.82 9.16 9.13
C ARG A 9 -2.11 9.82 9.62
N ASN A 10 -2.48 10.97 9.06
CA ASN A 10 -3.64 11.80 9.45
C ASN A 10 -4.69 11.96 8.32
N ALA A 11 -4.55 11.25 7.19
CA ALA A 11 -5.45 11.39 6.05
C ALA A 11 -6.88 10.87 6.29
N TYR A 12 -7.06 9.93 7.23
CA TYR A 12 -8.36 9.40 7.63
C TYR A 12 -8.67 9.89 9.06
N GLY A 13 -9.45 10.97 9.18
CA GLY A 13 -9.89 11.49 10.48
C GLY A 13 -10.68 10.44 11.26
N ARG A 14 -10.45 10.35 12.59
CA ARG A 14 -10.95 9.33 13.56
C ARG A 14 -10.86 7.90 13.02
N GLN A 15 -10.04 7.02 13.62
CA GLN A 15 -10.03 5.59 13.27
C GLN A 15 -11.46 5.04 13.25
N VAL A 16 -11.99 4.79 12.06
CA VAL A 16 -13.20 4.02 11.90
C VAL A 16 -12.89 3.03 10.78
N ASP A 17 -13.09 1.76 11.11
CA ASP A 17 -12.96 0.56 10.28
C ASP A 17 -11.55 -0.03 10.13
N SER A 18 -11.17 -0.85 11.13
CA SER A 18 -10.28 -1.98 10.87
C SER A 18 -11.05 -3.03 10.09
N PHE A 19 -10.60 -3.36 8.89
CA PHE A 19 -11.23 -4.40 8.08
C PHE A 19 -10.16 -5.31 7.46
N THR A 20 -10.62 -6.47 7.00
CA THR A 20 -9.80 -7.42 6.25
C THR A 20 -10.44 -7.64 4.90
N ASP A 21 -9.67 -7.56 3.83
CA ASP A 21 -10.16 -7.77 2.47
C ASP A 21 -9.12 -8.51 1.61
N GLN A 22 -9.56 -9.07 0.49
CA GLN A 22 -8.69 -9.70 -0.49
C GLN A 22 -8.17 -8.66 -1.48
N ILE A 23 -6.85 -8.56 -1.60
CA ILE A 23 -6.19 -7.69 -2.57
C ILE A 23 -5.44 -8.51 -3.62
N LYS A 24 -5.37 -7.97 -4.84
CA LYS A 24 -4.56 -8.52 -5.94
C LYS A 24 -3.18 -7.90 -5.88
N VAL A 25 -2.16 -8.71 -5.63
CA VAL A 25 -0.77 -8.29 -5.59
C VAL A 25 -0.04 -8.82 -6.81
N SER A 26 0.53 -7.92 -7.61
CA SER A 26 1.40 -8.27 -8.72
C SER A 26 2.82 -8.49 -8.21
N LEU A 27 3.29 -9.73 -8.18
CA LEU A 27 4.65 -10.11 -7.78
C LEU A 27 5.28 -10.96 -8.90
N ASN A 28 6.48 -10.57 -9.35
CA ASN A 28 7.23 -11.31 -10.38
C ASN A 28 6.35 -11.69 -11.60
N ASP A 29 5.61 -10.71 -12.12
CA ASP A 29 4.69 -10.83 -13.26
C ASP A 29 3.49 -11.79 -13.07
N ASN A 30 3.28 -12.28 -11.85
CA ASN A 30 2.12 -13.08 -11.46
C ASN A 30 1.19 -12.29 -10.54
N ILE A 31 -0.11 -12.58 -10.61
CA ILE A 31 -1.12 -11.98 -9.73
C ILE A 31 -1.45 -12.97 -8.61
N HIS A 32 -1.29 -12.53 -7.36
CA HIS A 32 -1.62 -13.29 -6.18
C HIS A 32 -2.77 -12.62 -5.43
N ASN A 33 -3.78 -13.40 -5.04
CA ASN A 33 -4.80 -12.92 -4.11
C ASN A 33 -4.28 -13.10 -2.69
N VAL A 34 -4.23 -12.01 -1.93
CA VAL A 34 -3.68 -11.99 -0.57
C VAL A 34 -4.72 -11.40 0.37
N SER A 35 -4.94 -12.04 1.51
CA SER A 35 -5.74 -11.46 2.60
C SER A 35 -4.93 -10.36 3.28
N ALA A 36 -5.43 -9.12 3.24
CA ALA A 36 -4.77 -7.97 3.85
C ALA A 36 -5.64 -7.38 4.97
N ALA A 37 -5.03 -7.19 6.14
CA ALA A 37 -5.66 -6.54 7.28
C ALA A 37 -5.29 -5.05 7.30
N PHE A 38 -6.31 -4.18 7.23
CA PHE A 38 -6.16 -2.73 7.22
C PHE A 38 -6.44 -2.20 8.63
N ILE A 39 -5.44 -2.25 9.50
CA ILE A 39 -5.55 -1.78 10.89
C ILE A 39 -4.84 -0.44 11.00
N ARG A 40 -5.61 0.66 11.14
CA ARG A 40 -5.03 2.01 11.29
C ARG A 40 -4.04 2.34 10.16
N ALA A 41 -4.27 1.79 8.95
CA ALA A 41 -3.33 1.86 7.86
C ALA A 41 -3.19 3.31 7.38
N PRO A 42 -1.95 3.83 7.26
CA PRO A 42 -1.75 5.18 6.78
C PRO A 42 -1.84 5.24 5.25
N LYS A 43 -2.22 6.40 4.70
CA LYS A 43 -2.42 6.56 3.25
C LYS A 43 -1.11 6.90 2.56
N ILE A 44 -0.80 6.23 1.46
CA ILE A 44 0.34 6.55 0.61
C ILE A 44 -0.07 7.72 -0.31
N ASN A 45 0.48 8.91 -0.06
CA ASN A 45 0.16 10.12 -0.82
C ASN A 45 1.11 10.37 -1.98
N LYS A 46 2.36 9.89 -1.88
CA LYS A 46 3.37 10.03 -2.92
C LYS A 46 4.23 8.79 -3.01
N VAL A 47 4.51 8.37 -4.24
CA VAL A 47 5.38 7.25 -4.56
C VAL A 47 6.52 7.80 -5.42
N GLY A 48 7.76 7.58 -4.98
CA GLY A 48 8.95 7.98 -5.71
C GLY A 48 9.13 7.21 -7.02
N SER A 49 9.92 7.75 -7.95
CA SER A 49 10.11 7.15 -9.28
C SER A 49 10.74 5.75 -9.25
N ASN A 50 11.46 5.43 -8.16
CA ASN A 50 12.15 4.15 -7.98
C ASN A 50 11.29 3.11 -7.24
N VAL A 51 10.04 3.42 -6.95
CA VAL A 51 9.13 2.57 -6.19
C VAL A 51 8.05 2.00 -7.13
N LYS A 52 7.95 0.68 -7.18
CA LYS A 52 6.92 -0.03 -7.94
C LYS A 52 5.70 -0.25 -7.06
N ILE A 53 4.53 0.14 -7.55
CA ILE A 53 3.25 -0.20 -6.92
C ILE A 53 2.88 -1.63 -7.34
N LEU A 54 2.59 -2.49 -6.38
CA LEU A 54 2.26 -3.90 -6.60
C LEU A 54 0.77 -4.18 -6.42
N SER A 55 0.05 -3.32 -5.69
CA SER A 55 -1.38 -3.51 -5.45
C SER A 55 -2.09 -2.18 -5.17
N TYR A 56 -3.35 -2.12 -5.60
CA TYR A 56 -4.28 -1.04 -5.31
C TYR A 56 -5.50 -1.57 -4.58
N TYR A 57 -6.02 -0.77 -3.65
CA TYR A 57 -7.31 -0.96 -3.01
C TYR A 57 -8.09 0.36 -3.09
N ASN A 58 -9.31 0.35 -3.62
CA ASN A 58 -10.10 1.57 -3.83
C ASN A 58 -9.34 2.72 -4.54
N ASN A 59 -8.57 2.37 -5.57
CA ASN A 59 -7.67 3.29 -6.32
C ASN A 59 -6.52 3.90 -5.50
N GLU A 60 -6.26 3.40 -4.30
CA GLU A 60 -5.14 3.81 -3.46
C GLU A 60 -4.04 2.73 -3.45
N PRO A 61 -2.76 3.10 -3.56
CA PRO A 61 -1.68 2.14 -3.46
C PRO A 61 -1.58 1.60 -2.02
N VAL A 62 -1.62 0.28 -1.89
CA VAL A 62 -1.58 -0.41 -0.58
C VAL A 62 -0.39 -1.35 -0.42
N VAL A 63 0.23 -1.74 -1.54
CA VAL A 63 1.49 -2.50 -1.53
C VAL A 63 2.45 -1.85 -2.50
N VAL A 64 3.63 -1.50 -2.01
CA VAL A 64 4.72 -0.90 -2.77
C VAL A 64 6.02 -1.67 -2.53
N LYS A 65 6.90 -1.68 -3.52
CA LYS A 65 8.23 -2.29 -3.44
C LYS A 65 9.25 -1.32 -4.02
N GLN A 66 10.27 -1.02 -3.23
CA GLN A 66 11.51 -0.43 -3.71
C GLN A 66 12.58 -1.51 -3.66
N GLY A 67 13.32 -1.68 -4.76
CA GLY A 67 14.48 -2.58 -4.74
C GLY A 67 15.49 -2.11 -3.69
N HIS A 68 16.15 -3.06 -3.03
CA HIS A 68 17.42 -2.75 -2.38
C HIS A 68 18.46 -2.59 -3.50
N HIS A 69 19.19 -1.48 -3.48
CA HIS A 69 20.45 -1.39 -4.19
C HIS A 69 21.51 -2.16 -3.40
#